data_AF-A0A7U5RKK0-F1
#
_entry.id   AF-A0A7U5RKK0-F1
#
_cell.length_a   1.000
_cell.length_b   1.000
_cell.length_c   1.000
_cell.angle_alpha   90.00
_cell.angle_beta   90.00
_cell.angle_gamma   90.00
#
_symmetry.space_group_name_H-M   'P 1'
#
loop_
_entity.id
_entity.type
_entity.pdbx_description
1 polymer ?
#
loop_
_entity_poly.entity_id
_entity_poly.type
_entity_poly.pdbx_seq_one_letter_code
_entity_poly.pdbx_strand_id
1 'polypeptide(L)'
;MKSARLIVQILKCLKKNWGKLADESIHDLTPALVKQWRDKRLKQVKGATVIREMAMYSSVFDFARKELFLTKENPFKEISKPTAPPPRNQRIYQNYIDKVLAGLDYEWGKVPVQPRHRVAWSFLFALETAIRKGEILSVEKSLIFPDFIRLLDTKNGTTRDVPLTTKAKELLSWLPDDPDDNRMVPLTSNAFRLIWQRNLRRVGLDGVITFHDTRHEAITRFVHDYRLPVEILAKITGHKTISVLVNTYYNPTASEIAKMLTAA
;
A
#
# COMPACT_ATOMS: atom_id res chain seq x y z
N MET A 1 -10.08 -8.39 20.37
CA MET A 1 -11.05 -9.18 19.58
C MET A 1 -11.58 -8.37 18.41
N LYS A 2 -11.90 -9.00 17.27
CA LYS A 2 -12.60 -8.32 16.16
C LYS A 2 -14.05 -8.04 16.56
N SER A 3 -14.66 -6.97 16.04
CA SER A 3 -16.06 -6.66 16.35
C SER A 3 -17.01 -7.68 15.73
N ALA A 4 -18.14 -7.95 16.40
CA ALA A 4 -19.18 -8.87 15.90
C ALA A 4 -19.65 -8.50 14.48
N ARG A 5 -19.80 -7.20 14.21
CA ARG A 5 -20.12 -6.67 12.88
C ARG A 5 -19.15 -7.14 11.79
N LEU A 6 -17.85 -7.18 12.09
CA LEU A 6 -16.84 -7.62 11.13
C LEU A 6 -16.97 -9.13 10.85
N ILE A 7 -17.22 -9.94 11.87
CA ILE A 7 -17.39 -11.39 11.73
C ILE A 7 -18.59 -11.70 10.81
N VAL A 8 -19.73 -11.06 11.08
CA VAL A 8 -20.94 -11.19 10.24
C VAL A 8 -20.65 -10.81 8.79
N GLN A 9 -19.90 -9.72 8.57
CA GLN A 9 -19.52 -9.29 7.23
C GLN A 9 -18.62 -10.32 6.52
N ILE A 10 -17.65 -10.92 7.22
CA ILE A 10 -16.78 -11.96 6.67
C ILE A 10 -17.60 -13.20 6.27
N LEU A 11 -18.50 -13.66 7.13
CA LEU A 11 -19.37 -14.82 6.84
C LEU A 11 -20.29 -14.54 5.64
N LYS A 12 -20.85 -13.34 5.55
CA LYS A 12 -21.66 -12.93 4.39
C LYS A 12 -20.83 -12.93 3.09
N CYS A 13 -19.59 -12.46 3.14
CA CYS A 13 -18.68 -12.52 2.00
C CYS A 13 -18.31 -13.96 1.62
N LEU A 14 -18.07 -14.84 2.60
CA LEU A 14 -17.83 -16.28 2.37
C LEU A 14 -18.99 -16.90 1.59
N LYS A 15 -20.22 -16.79 2.10
CA LYS A 15 -21.42 -17.32 1.44
C LYS A 15 -21.61 -16.76 0.03
N LYS A 16 -21.42 -15.45 -0.14
CA LYS A 16 -21.50 -14.81 -1.47
C LYS A 16 -20.46 -15.37 -2.44
N ASN A 17 -19.22 -15.53 -2.01
CA ASN A 17 -18.10 -15.91 -2.88
C ASN A 17 -18.09 -17.41 -3.20
N TRP A 18 -18.56 -18.25 -2.29
CA TRP A 18 -18.59 -19.71 -2.43
C TRP A 18 -19.91 -20.23 -3.02
N GLY A 19 -21.01 -19.50 -2.83
CA GLY A 19 -22.35 -19.99 -3.19
C GLY A 19 -22.70 -21.22 -2.37
N LYS A 20 -23.23 -22.26 -3.03
CA LYS A 20 -23.68 -23.51 -2.38
C LYS A 20 -22.57 -24.20 -1.57
N LEU A 21 -21.32 -24.14 -2.04
CA LEU A 21 -20.18 -24.74 -1.35
C LEU A 21 -19.92 -24.14 0.05
N ALA A 22 -20.50 -22.99 0.37
CA ALA A 22 -20.36 -22.38 1.70
C ALA A 22 -21.12 -23.12 2.80
N ASP A 23 -22.14 -23.88 2.42
CA ASP A 23 -23.02 -24.62 3.32
C ASP A 23 -22.71 -26.13 3.30
N GLU A 24 -21.76 -26.57 2.47
CA GLU A 24 -21.26 -27.96 2.45
C GLU A 24 -20.45 -28.27 3.71
N SER A 25 -20.47 -29.54 4.11
CA SER A 25 -19.63 -30.02 5.20
C SER A 25 -18.15 -29.84 4.86
N ILE A 26 -17.34 -29.51 5.86
CA ILE A 26 -15.89 -29.42 5.69
C ILE A 26 -15.27 -30.77 5.25
N HIS A 27 -15.93 -31.88 5.57
CA HIS A 27 -15.51 -33.24 5.18
C HIS A 27 -15.75 -33.54 3.69
N ASP A 28 -16.72 -32.87 3.07
CA ASP A 28 -17.15 -33.13 1.69
C ASP A 28 -16.47 -32.20 0.68
N LEU A 29 -15.70 -31.21 1.17
CA LEU A 29 -14.97 -30.26 0.34
C LEU A 29 -13.70 -30.89 -0.25
N THR A 30 -13.84 -31.44 -1.46
CA THR A 30 -12.74 -32.06 -2.21
C THR A 30 -11.90 -31.03 -2.99
N PRO A 31 -10.64 -31.36 -3.35
CA PRO A 31 -9.82 -30.53 -4.24
C PRO A 31 -10.50 -30.21 -5.57
N ALA A 32 -11.31 -31.13 -6.11
CA ALA A 32 -12.07 -30.92 -7.35
C ALA A 32 -13.11 -29.80 -7.20
N LEU A 33 -13.85 -29.75 -6.09
CA LEU A 33 -14.81 -28.68 -5.81
C LEU A 33 -14.11 -27.33 -5.63
N VAL A 34 -12.98 -27.32 -4.91
CA VAL A 34 -12.18 -26.09 -4.73
C VAL A 34 -11.63 -25.59 -6.07
N LYS A 35 -11.18 -26.49 -6.96
CA LYS A 35 -10.75 -26.15 -8.33
C LYS A 35 -11.91 -25.52 -9.13
N GLN A 36 -13.09 -26.13 -9.11
CA GLN A 36 -14.27 -25.58 -9.79
C GLN A 36 -14.64 -24.19 -9.26
N TRP A 37 -14.61 -24.01 -7.93
CA TRP A 37 -14.82 -22.70 -7.31
C TRP A 37 -13.79 -21.68 -7.80
N ARG A 38 -12.50 -22.01 -7.77
CA ARG A 38 -11.40 -21.15 -8.24
C ARG A 38 -11.62 -20.71 -9.69
N ASP A 39 -11.90 -21.67 -10.58
CA ASP A 39 -12.07 -21.41 -12.01
C ASP A 39 -13.31 -20.56 -12.29
N LYS A 40 -14.40 -20.78 -11.55
CA LYS A 40 -15.59 -19.93 -11.59
C LYS A 40 -15.28 -18.52 -11.07
N ARG A 41 -14.50 -18.40 -10.00
CA ARG A 41 -14.15 -17.12 -9.38
C ARG A 41 -13.25 -16.29 -10.26
N LEU A 42 -12.32 -16.91 -10.99
CA LEU A 42 -11.44 -16.26 -11.97
C LEU A 42 -12.22 -15.58 -13.12
N LYS A 43 -13.44 -16.02 -13.42
CA LYS A 43 -14.32 -15.36 -14.40
C LYS A 43 -14.97 -14.07 -13.87
N GLN A 44 -14.92 -13.83 -12.56
CA GLN A 44 -15.60 -12.71 -11.92
C GLN A 44 -14.64 -11.64 -11.38
N VAL A 45 -13.43 -12.04 -10.99
CA VAL A 45 -12.44 -11.16 -10.35
C VAL A 45 -11.03 -11.45 -10.85
N LYS A 46 -10.13 -10.48 -10.66
CA LYS A 46 -8.71 -10.62 -10.99
C LYS A 46 -8.05 -11.74 -10.17
N GLY A 47 -7.05 -12.40 -10.76
CA GLY A 47 -6.31 -13.51 -10.12
C GLY A 47 -5.75 -13.19 -8.74
N ALA A 48 -5.24 -11.96 -8.52
CA ALA A 48 -4.78 -11.53 -7.19
C ALA A 48 -5.86 -11.59 -6.10
N THR A 49 -7.13 -11.36 -6.45
CA THR A 49 -8.24 -11.49 -5.50
C THR A 49 -8.45 -12.96 -5.15
N VAL A 50 -8.47 -13.84 -6.16
CA VAL A 50 -8.63 -15.30 -5.95
C VAL A 50 -7.49 -15.86 -5.11
N ILE A 51 -6.25 -15.43 -5.33
CA ILE A 51 -5.08 -15.87 -4.53
C ILE A 51 -5.24 -15.49 -3.06
N ARG A 52 -5.72 -14.27 -2.76
CA ARG A 52 -5.95 -13.82 -1.36
C ARG A 52 -7.09 -14.59 -0.71
N GLU A 53 -8.18 -14.81 -1.45
CA GLU A 53 -9.31 -15.62 -1.01
C GLU A 53 -8.85 -17.06 -0.70
N MET A 54 -8.13 -17.71 -1.61
CA MET A 54 -7.53 -19.04 -1.40
C MET A 54 -6.60 -19.09 -0.18
N ALA A 55 -5.75 -18.07 0.02
CA ALA A 55 -4.85 -18.03 1.17
C ALA A 55 -5.62 -17.97 2.50
N MET A 56 -6.69 -17.17 2.55
CA MET A 56 -7.56 -17.10 3.72
C MET A 56 -8.23 -18.45 3.98
N TYR A 57 -8.82 -19.08 2.95
CA TYR A 57 -9.49 -20.38 3.11
C TYR A 57 -8.51 -21.49 3.47
N SER A 58 -7.34 -21.52 2.85
CA SER A 58 -6.26 -22.44 3.23
C SER A 58 -5.88 -22.30 4.70
N SER A 59 -5.83 -21.08 5.25
CA SER A 59 -5.55 -20.86 6.67
C SER A 59 -6.65 -21.39 7.58
N VAL A 60 -7.92 -21.26 7.17
CA VAL A 60 -9.06 -21.81 7.91
C VAL A 60 -9.01 -23.34 7.94
N PHE A 61 -8.74 -23.97 6.79
CA PHE A 61 -8.57 -25.42 6.72
C PHE A 61 -7.34 -25.93 7.48
N ASP A 62 -6.24 -25.18 7.45
CA ASP A 62 -5.07 -25.52 8.28
C ASP A 62 -5.40 -25.48 9.77
N PHE A 63 -6.18 -24.50 10.23
CA PHE A 63 -6.64 -24.43 11.62
C PHE A 63 -7.58 -25.60 11.95
N ALA A 64 -8.57 -25.88 11.09
CA ALA A 64 -9.50 -26.98 11.26
C ALA A 64 -8.79 -28.35 11.32
N ARG A 65 -7.72 -28.53 10.53
CA ARG A 65 -6.90 -29.74 10.52
C ARG A 65 -5.99 -29.86 11.75
N LYS A 66 -5.25 -28.80 12.07
CA LYS A 66 -4.16 -28.85 13.07
C LYS A 66 -4.62 -28.66 14.50
N GLU A 67 -5.61 -27.80 14.71
CA GLU A 67 -6.03 -27.38 16.06
C GLU A 67 -7.37 -28.03 16.44
N LEU A 68 -8.28 -28.19 15.48
CA LEU A 68 -9.61 -28.76 15.75
C LEU A 68 -9.74 -30.23 15.37
N PHE A 69 -8.76 -30.79 14.65
CA PHE A 69 -8.74 -32.18 14.18
C PHE A 69 -10.00 -32.59 13.39
N LEU A 70 -10.68 -31.63 12.74
CA LEU A 70 -11.94 -31.84 12.02
C LEU A 70 -11.73 -32.41 10.62
N THR A 71 -10.53 -32.29 10.05
CA THR A 71 -10.23 -32.86 8.73
C THR A 71 -8.79 -33.32 8.70
N LYS A 72 -8.47 -34.27 7.82
CA LYS A 72 -7.11 -34.79 7.64
C LYS A 72 -6.32 -34.01 6.60
N GLU A 73 -7.02 -33.35 5.68
CA GLU A 73 -6.42 -32.73 4.48
C GLU A 73 -6.85 -31.28 4.31
N ASN A 74 -6.07 -30.53 3.52
CA ASN A 74 -6.38 -29.16 3.16
C ASN A 74 -6.54 -29.07 1.64
N PRO A 75 -7.77 -29.05 1.10
CA PRO A 75 -8.01 -29.11 -0.34
C PRO A 75 -7.46 -27.89 -1.10
N PHE A 76 -7.17 -26.79 -0.41
CA PHE A 76 -6.52 -25.60 -1.00
C PHE A 76 -5.02 -25.78 -1.26
N LYS A 77 -4.38 -26.74 -0.60
CA LYS A 77 -2.96 -27.07 -0.80
C LYS A 77 -2.74 -28.09 -1.92
N GLU A 78 -3.78 -28.87 -2.23
CA GLU A 78 -3.78 -29.88 -3.29
C GLU A 78 -4.03 -29.32 -4.70
N ILE A 79 -4.26 -28.00 -4.82
CA ILE A 79 -4.49 -27.36 -6.11
C ILE A 79 -3.51 -26.22 -6.37
N SER A 80 -3.18 -26.02 -7.65
CA SER A 80 -2.35 -24.90 -8.08
C SER A 80 -3.05 -23.57 -7.84
N LYS A 81 -2.28 -22.57 -7.40
CA LYS A 81 -2.75 -21.18 -7.34
C LYS A 81 -2.77 -20.59 -8.75
N PRO A 82 -3.68 -19.65 -9.04
CA PRO A 82 -3.61 -18.86 -10.27
C PRO A 82 -2.27 -18.13 -10.37
N THR A 83 -1.82 -17.86 -11.59
CA THR A 83 -0.63 -17.04 -11.83
C THR A 83 -0.84 -15.66 -11.19
N ALA A 84 0.12 -15.23 -10.37
CA ALA A 84 0.09 -13.90 -9.80
C ALA A 84 0.24 -12.87 -10.93
N PRO A 85 -0.57 -11.79 -10.94
CA PRO A 85 -0.34 -10.72 -11.90
C PRO A 85 1.04 -10.10 -11.67
N PRO A 86 1.66 -9.53 -12.71
CA PRO A 86 2.94 -8.84 -12.55
C PRO A 86 2.83 -7.74 -11.50
N PRO A 87 3.92 -7.45 -10.77
CA PRO A 87 4.00 -6.31 -9.88
C PRO A 87 3.64 -5.02 -10.63
N ARG A 88 2.91 -4.13 -9.95
CA ARG A 88 2.59 -2.82 -10.51
C ARG A 88 3.84 -1.94 -10.48
N ASN A 89 4.16 -1.35 -11.63
CA ASN A 89 5.32 -0.50 -11.91
C ASN A 89 4.89 0.87 -12.46
N GLN A 90 3.79 1.40 -11.94
CA GLN A 90 3.22 2.67 -12.39
C GLN A 90 4.05 3.86 -11.87
N ARG A 91 4.53 4.70 -12.78
CA ARG A 91 5.18 5.99 -12.49
C ARG A 91 4.16 7.12 -12.32
N ILE A 92 4.52 8.14 -11.55
CA ILE A 92 3.72 9.36 -11.36
C ILE A 92 4.46 10.55 -11.98
N TYR A 93 4.04 10.91 -13.19
CA TYR A 93 4.59 12.02 -13.95
C TYR A 93 4.05 13.37 -13.46
N GLN A 94 4.76 14.46 -13.79
CA GLN A 94 4.41 15.81 -13.34
C GLN A 94 2.99 16.22 -13.75
N ASN A 95 2.57 15.94 -14.99
CA ASN A 95 1.21 16.21 -15.45
C ASN A 95 0.12 15.49 -14.62
N TYR A 96 0.42 14.34 -14.01
CA TYR A 96 -0.51 13.65 -13.10
C TYR A 96 -0.56 14.34 -11.75
N ILE A 97 0.58 14.83 -11.26
CA ILE A 97 0.66 15.62 -10.03
C ILE A 97 -0.20 16.87 -10.20
N ASP A 98 0.00 17.63 -11.27
CA ASP A 98 -0.71 18.88 -11.55
C ASP A 98 -2.22 18.65 -11.62
N LYS A 99 -2.67 17.59 -12.32
CA LYS A 99 -4.09 17.20 -12.37
C LYS A 99 -4.65 16.86 -10.99
N VAL A 100 -3.92 16.08 -10.19
CA VAL A 100 -4.37 15.69 -8.84
C VAL A 100 -4.51 16.92 -7.95
N LEU A 101 -3.54 17.84 -7.99
CA LEU A 101 -3.53 19.08 -7.23
C LEU A 101 -4.69 20.00 -7.63
N ALA A 102 -4.86 20.23 -8.94
CA ALA A 102 -5.96 21.03 -9.47
C ALA A 102 -7.33 20.48 -9.04
N GLY A 103 -7.53 19.16 -9.10
CA GLY A 103 -8.79 18.53 -8.67
C GLY A 103 -9.06 18.63 -7.16
N LEU A 104 -8.03 18.83 -6.35
CA LEU A 104 -8.12 19.03 -4.89
C LEU A 104 -8.13 20.51 -4.49
N ASP A 105 -8.09 21.43 -5.47
CA ASP A 105 -7.95 22.87 -5.23
C ASP A 105 -6.76 23.17 -4.31
N TYR A 106 -5.58 22.67 -4.69
CA TYR A 106 -4.37 22.84 -3.91
C TYR A 106 -3.19 23.22 -4.81
N GLU A 107 -2.28 24.02 -4.26
CA GLU A 107 -1.05 24.46 -4.91
C GLU A 107 0.09 24.50 -3.89
N TRP A 108 1.33 24.49 -4.38
CA TRP A 108 2.52 24.59 -3.52
C TRP A 108 2.48 25.89 -2.71
N GLY A 109 2.77 25.83 -1.41
CA GLY A 109 2.67 26.98 -0.51
C GLY A 109 1.32 27.16 0.19
N LYS A 110 0.26 26.49 -0.25
CA LYS A 110 -1.09 26.65 0.33
C LYS A 110 -1.21 25.93 1.68
N VAL A 111 -1.71 26.61 2.70
CA VAL A 111 -2.00 25.99 4.02
C VAL A 111 -3.15 24.98 3.90
N PRO A 112 -2.97 23.70 4.31
CA PRO A 112 -3.96 22.65 4.12
C PRO A 112 -5.07 22.67 5.18
N VAL A 113 -5.98 23.64 5.07
CA VAL A 113 -7.11 23.83 5.99
C VAL A 113 -8.25 22.83 5.79
N GLN A 114 -8.58 22.46 4.54
CA GLN A 114 -9.69 21.55 4.23
C GLN A 114 -9.22 20.09 4.14
N PRO A 115 -10.10 19.10 4.36
CA PRO A 115 -9.77 17.69 4.18
C PRO A 115 -9.17 17.35 2.80
N ARG A 116 -9.64 18.02 1.73
CA ARG A 116 -9.09 17.85 0.37
C ARG A 116 -7.66 18.39 0.23
N HIS A 117 -7.35 19.51 0.87
CA HIS A 117 -6.00 20.08 0.89
C HIS A 117 -5.06 19.18 1.67
N ARG A 118 -5.49 18.61 2.81
CA ARG A 118 -4.72 17.64 3.59
C ARG A 118 -4.37 16.40 2.78
N VAL A 119 -5.27 15.93 1.92
CA VAL A 119 -4.99 14.83 0.97
C VAL A 119 -3.97 15.24 -0.09
N ALA A 120 -4.07 16.46 -0.64
CA ALA A 120 -3.11 16.99 -1.62
C ALA A 120 -1.71 17.15 -1.02
N TRP A 121 -1.63 17.78 0.15
CA TRP A 121 -0.42 17.90 0.95
C TRP A 121 0.21 16.52 1.23
N SER A 122 -0.60 15.55 1.68
CA SER A 122 -0.12 14.19 1.97
C SER A 122 0.40 13.47 0.72
N PHE A 123 -0.18 13.78 -0.46
CA PHE A 123 0.27 13.23 -1.73
C PHE A 123 1.65 13.76 -2.11
N LEU A 124 1.87 15.08 -2.01
CA LEU A 124 3.18 15.70 -2.23
C LEU A 124 4.20 15.21 -1.20
N PHE A 125 3.83 15.18 0.07
CA PHE A 125 4.70 14.73 1.14
C PHE A 125 5.15 13.27 0.97
N ALA A 126 4.25 12.39 0.49
CA ALA A 126 4.60 11.00 0.20
C ALA A 126 5.57 10.88 -1.00
N LEU A 127 5.49 11.76 -1.99
CA LEU A 127 6.41 11.81 -3.13
C LEU A 127 7.82 12.26 -2.73
N GLU A 128 7.94 13.08 -1.68
CA GLU A 128 9.22 13.59 -1.18
C GLU A 128 9.88 12.68 -0.13
N THR A 129 9.11 11.81 0.55
CA THR A 129 9.61 11.06 1.72
C THR A 129 9.47 9.53 1.60
N ALA A 130 8.74 9.04 0.59
CA ALA A 130 8.37 7.63 0.45
C ALA A 130 7.59 7.03 1.64
N ILE A 131 7.06 7.84 2.56
CA ILE A 131 6.30 7.39 3.73
C ILE A 131 4.95 6.81 3.29
N ARG A 132 4.51 5.72 3.94
CA ARG A 132 3.23 5.10 3.61
C ARG A 132 2.07 5.97 4.10
N LYS A 133 0.95 5.96 3.38
CA LYS A 133 -0.31 6.64 3.78
C LYS A 133 -0.68 6.42 5.26
N GLY A 134 -0.59 5.17 5.72
CA GLY A 134 -0.96 4.84 7.10
C GLY A 134 -0.05 5.52 8.12
N GLU A 135 1.25 5.58 7.83
CA GLU A 135 2.26 6.23 8.66
C GLU A 135 2.08 7.76 8.66
N ILE A 136 1.81 8.37 7.50
CA ILE A 136 1.48 9.81 7.38
C ILE A 136 0.27 10.19 8.26
N LEU A 137 -0.76 9.36 8.29
CA LEU A 137 -2.00 9.63 9.02
C LEU A 137 -1.93 9.29 10.52
N SER A 138 -0.88 8.60 10.95
CA SER A 138 -0.70 8.18 12.35
C SER A 138 0.44 8.90 13.06
N VAL A 139 1.38 9.50 12.33
CA VAL A 139 2.52 10.18 12.94
C VAL A 139 2.06 11.42 13.70
N GLU A 140 2.57 11.55 14.92
CA GLU A 140 2.34 12.70 15.78
C GLU A 140 3.39 13.78 15.55
N LYS A 141 3.03 15.04 15.78
CA LYS A 141 3.93 16.19 15.61
C LYS A 141 5.17 16.11 16.51
N SER A 142 5.06 15.48 17.69
CA SER A 142 6.17 15.20 18.61
C SER A 142 7.28 14.31 18.03
N LEU A 143 7.01 13.60 16.93
CA LEU A 143 7.96 12.73 16.24
C LEU A 143 8.58 13.37 14.99
N ILE A 144 8.29 14.66 14.77
CA ILE A 144 8.84 15.46 13.68
C ILE A 144 10.01 16.26 14.24
N PHE A 145 11.22 15.92 13.80
CA PHE A 145 12.46 16.60 14.16
C PHE A 145 12.92 17.51 13.01
N PRO A 146 13.89 18.42 13.23
CA PRO A 146 14.35 19.35 12.21
C PRO A 146 14.82 18.68 10.90
N ASP A 147 15.41 17.48 10.98
CA ASP A 147 16.01 16.79 9.85
C ASP A 147 15.34 15.47 9.47
N PHE A 148 14.48 14.92 10.33
CA PHE A 148 13.87 13.61 10.10
C PHE A 148 12.51 13.47 10.79
N ILE A 149 11.72 12.51 10.32
CA ILE A 149 10.52 12.04 11.02
C ILE A 149 10.76 10.64 11.54
N ARG A 150 10.44 10.43 12.81
CA ARG A 150 10.48 9.10 13.42
C ARG A 150 9.16 8.38 13.25
N LEU A 151 9.20 7.26 12.54
CA LEU A 151 8.02 6.41 12.33
C LEU A 151 8.04 5.25 13.33
N LEU A 152 7.12 5.30 14.28
CA LEU A 152 6.87 4.22 15.23
C LEU A 152 6.02 3.14 14.56
N ASP A 153 6.43 1.89 14.72
CA ASP A 153 5.71 0.78 14.10
C ASP A 153 4.48 0.35 14.92
N THR A 154 3.41 0.00 14.23
CA THR A 154 2.18 -0.50 14.85
C THR A 154 2.00 -2.01 14.70
N LYS A 155 2.85 -2.72 13.94
CA LYS A 155 2.57 -4.15 13.67
C LYS A 155 3.69 -5.19 13.53
N ASN A 156 4.95 -4.97 13.10
CA ASN A 156 5.90 -6.09 12.81
C ASN A 156 7.42 -5.77 12.56
N GLY A 157 8.00 -4.67 13.02
CA GLY A 157 9.43 -4.37 12.84
C GLY A 157 9.83 -2.89 12.91
N THR A 158 10.82 -2.66 13.77
CA THR A 158 11.80 -1.56 13.82
C THR A 158 11.30 -0.16 13.47
N THR A 159 11.24 0.69 14.50
CA THR A 159 11.26 2.15 14.37
C THR A 159 12.32 2.57 13.35
N ARG A 160 11.96 3.51 12.47
CA ARG A 160 12.90 4.08 11.51
C ARG A 160 12.75 5.59 11.44
N ASP A 161 13.88 6.23 11.17
CA ASP A 161 13.95 7.67 10.94
C ASP A 161 14.01 7.92 9.44
N VAL A 162 13.09 8.75 8.95
CA VAL A 162 12.98 9.14 7.53
C VAL A 162 13.52 10.56 7.40
N PRO A 163 14.63 10.79 6.67
CA PRO A 163 15.19 12.11 6.49
C PRO A 163 14.24 13.00 5.69
N LEU A 164 14.26 14.30 5.98
CA LEU A 164 13.45 15.32 5.33
C LEU A 164 14.25 16.05 4.26
N THR A 165 13.77 16.01 3.03
CA THR A 165 14.28 16.88 1.94
C THR A 165 13.89 18.34 2.20
N THR A 166 14.55 19.28 1.54
CA THR A 166 14.19 20.72 1.62
C THR A 166 12.70 20.94 1.34
N LYS A 167 12.18 20.30 0.29
CA LYS A 167 10.76 20.31 -0.09
C LYS A 167 9.85 19.70 0.98
N ALA A 168 10.27 18.62 1.63
CA ALA A 168 9.52 18.02 2.73
C ALA A 168 9.46 18.97 3.94
N LYS A 169 10.56 19.67 4.25
CA LYS A 169 10.59 20.70 5.32
C LYS A 169 9.70 21.89 4.99
N GLU A 170 9.71 22.36 3.74
CA GLU A 170 8.78 23.41 3.27
C GLU A 170 7.32 23.00 3.48
N LEU A 171 6.95 21.80 3.03
CA LEU A 171 5.60 21.25 3.23
C LEU A 171 5.20 21.22 4.70
N LEU A 172 6.10 20.77 5.59
CA LEU A 172 5.83 20.73 7.03
C LEU A 172 5.58 22.12 7.62
N SER A 173 6.25 23.17 7.11
CA SER A 173 6.10 24.53 7.62
C SER A 173 4.70 25.12 7.37
N TRP A 174 3.94 24.58 6.43
CA TRP A 174 2.57 25.04 6.15
C TRP A 174 1.49 24.27 6.90
N LEU A 175 1.84 23.20 7.63
CA LEU A 175 0.84 22.44 8.38
C LEU A 175 0.25 23.31 9.49
N PRO A 176 -1.08 23.45 9.57
CA PRO A 176 -1.70 24.21 10.64
C PRO A 176 -1.53 23.49 11.99
N ASP A 177 -1.53 24.28 13.06
CA ASP A 177 -1.70 23.76 14.41
C ASP A 177 -3.14 23.41 14.72
N ASP A 178 -3.32 22.30 15.42
CA ASP A 178 -4.61 21.75 15.84
C ASP A 178 -4.45 21.35 17.31
N PRO A 179 -4.97 22.14 18.25
CA PRO A 179 -4.82 21.87 19.68
C PRO A 179 -5.46 20.55 20.12
N ASP A 180 -6.46 20.08 19.40
CA ASP A 180 -7.26 18.90 19.76
C ASP A 180 -6.75 17.60 19.13
N ASP A 181 -5.82 17.70 18.17
CA ASP A 181 -5.28 16.54 17.45
C ASP A 181 -3.78 16.68 17.17
N ASN A 182 -2.98 15.96 17.95
CA ASN A 182 -1.52 15.97 17.83
C ASN A 182 -0.98 15.29 16.55
N ARG A 183 -1.84 14.72 15.71
CA ARG A 183 -1.40 14.07 14.46
C ARG A 183 -0.94 15.11 13.44
N MET A 184 0.10 14.76 12.68
CA MET A 184 0.59 15.57 11.56
C MET A 184 -0.51 15.85 10.53
N VAL A 185 -1.36 14.86 10.25
CA VAL A 185 -2.51 15.00 9.36
C VAL A 185 -3.76 14.47 10.06
N PRO A 186 -4.59 15.35 10.65
CA PRO A 186 -5.81 14.95 11.35
C PRO A 186 -6.91 14.57 10.35
N LEU A 187 -6.79 13.36 9.79
CA LEU A 187 -7.75 12.79 8.85
C LEU A 187 -7.86 11.27 9.06
N THR A 188 -9.08 10.73 8.99
CA THR A 188 -9.27 9.27 9.08
C THR A 188 -8.86 8.59 7.78
N SER A 189 -8.35 7.35 7.87
CA SER A 189 -7.96 6.56 6.69
C SER A 189 -9.11 6.36 5.69
N ASN A 190 -10.36 6.30 6.16
CA ASN A 190 -11.53 6.17 5.30
C ASN A 190 -11.88 7.49 4.58
N ALA A 191 -11.86 8.62 5.30
CA ALA A 191 -12.09 9.94 4.69
C ALA A 191 -11.03 10.23 3.62
N PHE A 192 -9.75 10.00 3.93
CA PHE A 192 -8.65 10.09 2.96
C PHE A 192 -8.95 9.29 1.69
N ARG A 193 -9.28 7.99 1.86
CA ARG A 193 -9.53 7.08 0.74
C ARG A 193 -10.67 7.59 -0.14
N LEU A 194 -11.77 8.04 0.45
CA LEU A 194 -12.94 8.52 -0.30
C LEU A 194 -12.63 9.81 -1.07
N ILE A 195 -11.94 10.76 -0.44
CA ILE A 195 -11.52 12.01 -1.10
C ILE A 195 -10.58 11.71 -2.26
N TRP A 196 -9.54 10.91 -2.02
CA TRP A 196 -8.58 10.50 -3.05
C TRP A 196 -9.26 9.83 -4.25
N GLN A 197 -10.13 8.84 -4.00
CA GLN A 197 -10.82 8.12 -5.08
C GLN A 197 -11.79 9.02 -5.86
N ARG A 198 -12.52 9.92 -5.19
CA ARG A 198 -13.40 10.88 -5.86
C ARG A 198 -12.60 11.84 -6.72
N ASN A 199 -11.45 12.30 -6.23
CA ASN A 199 -10.57 13.18 -6.99
C ASN A 199 -10.04 12.49 -8.25
N LEU A 200 -9.48 11.28 -8.13
CA LEU A 200 -8.97 10.54 -9.28
C LEU A 200 -10.03 10.31 -10.35
N ARG A 201 -11.28 10.02 -9.97
CA ARG A 201 -12.40 9.94 -10.92
C ARG A 201 -12.66 11.27 -11.63
N ARG A 202 -12.69 12.37 -10.87
CA ARG A 202 -12.92 13.72 -11.42
C ARG A 202 -11.85 14.11 -12.44
N VAL A 203 -10.59 13.77 -12.18
CA VAL A 203 -9.45 14.20 -13.01
C VAL A 203 -9.03 13.14 -14.05
N GLY A 204 -9.82 12.07 -14.22
CA GLY A 204 -9.58 11.02 -15.21
C GLY A 204 -8.35 10.13 -14.94
N LEU A 205 -7.96 9.98 -13.68
CA LEU A 205 -6.82 9.16 -13.24
C LEU A 205 -7.22 7.93 -12.39
N ASP A 206 -8.51 7.63 -12.29
CA ASP A 206 -8.99 6.44 -11.58
C ASP A 206 -8.51 5.16 -12.29
N GLY A 207 -7.93 4.24 -11.53
CA GLY A 207 -7.24 3.05 -12.06
C GLY A 207 -5.88 3.31 -12.72
N VAL A 208 -5.57 4.56 -13.09
CA VAL A 208 -4.27 4.94 -13.67
C VAL A 208 -3.21 5.03 -12.59
N ILE A 209 -3.47 5.75 -11.50
CA ILE A 209 -2.59 5.83 -10.32
C ILE A 209 -3.35 5.47 -9.05
N THR A 210 -2.60 5.04 -8.04
CA THR A 210 -3.07 4.84 -6.68
C THR A 210 -2.17 5.62 -5.73
N PHE A 211 -2.65 5.89 -4.51
CA PHE A 211 -1.79 6.53 -3.52
C PHE A 211 -0.56 5.69 -3.18
N HIS A 212 -0.60 4.36 -3.34
CA HIS A 212 0.57 3.53 -3.07
C HIS A 212 1.71 3.75 -4.08
N ASP A 213 1.38 4.22 -5.28
CA ASP A 213 2.35 4.51 -6.32
C ASP A 213 3.25 5.70 -5.95
N THR A 214 2.85 6.57 -5.00
CA THR A 214 3.71 7.68 -4.53
C THR A 214 4.99 7.17 -3.90
N ARG A 215 4.91 6.08 -3.14
CA ARG A 215 6.08 5.46 -2.53
C ARG A 215 7.00 4.88 -3.60
N HIS A 216 6.43 4.22 -4.62
CA HIS A 216 7.21 3.71 -5.74
C HIS A 216 7.92 4.85 -6.49
N GLU A 217 7.19 5.92 -6.81
CA GLU A 217 7.75 7.10 -7.44
C GLU A 217 8.84 7.77 -6.58
N ALA A 218 8.60 7.97 -5.29
CA ALA A 218 9.55 8.59 -4.38
C ALA A 218 10.87 7.81 -4.29
N ILE A 219 10.78 6.47 -4.16
CA ILE A 219 11.96 5.60 -4.18
C ILE A 219 12.70 5.73 -5.51
N THR A 220 11.96 5.79 -6.62
CA THR A 220 12.55 5.96 -7.95
C THR A 220 13.29 7.31 -8.06
N ARG A 221 12.72 8.40 -7.54
CA ARG A 221 13.38 9.73 -7.47
C ARG A 221 14.61 9.71 -6.57
N PHE A 222 14.56 9.03 -5.41
CA PHE A 222 15.73 8.86 -4.55
C PHE A 222 16.89 8.15 -5.26
N VAL A 223 16.61 7.22 -6.16
CA VAL A 223 17.63 6.55 -6.98
C VAL A 223 18.15 7.48 -8.07
N HIS A 224 17.26 8.07 -8.89
CA HIS A 224 17.69 8.81 -10.08
C HIS A 224 18.18 10.22 -9.78
N ASP A 225 17.50 10.95 -8.90
CA ASP A 225 17.76 12.38 -8.65
C ASP A 225 18.82 12.56 -7.55
N TYR A 226 18.76 11.73 -6.51
CA TYR A 226 19.66 11.82 -5.34
C TYR A 226 20.78 10.77 -5.34
N ARG A 227 20.73 9.77 -6.23
CA ARG A 227 21.75 8.70 -6.34
C ARG A 227 22.04 8.01 -5.01
N LEU A 228 21.02 7.84 -4.16
CA LEU A 228 21.20 7.30 -2.80
C LEU A 228 21.56 5.82 -2.84
N PRO A 229 22.72 5.39 -2.31
CA PRO A 229 23.10 3.98 -2.20
C PRO A 229 21.98 3.09 -1.67
N VAL A 230 21.90 1.86 -2.16
CA VAL A 230 20.76 0.97 -1.91
C VAL A 230 20.58 0.66 -0.42
N GLU A 231 21.65 0.66 0.38
CA GLU A 231 21.66 0.45 1.82
C GLU A 231 20.99 1.62 2.55
N ILE A 232 21.31 2.85 2.14
CA ILE A 232 20.68 4.07 2.67
C ILE A 232 19.20 4.08 2.29
N LEU A 233 18.89 3.76 1.05
CA LEU A 233 17.52 3.65 0.57
C LEU A 233 16.73 2.60 1.36
N ALA A 234 17.32 1.45 1.67
CA ALA A 234 16.72 0.40 2.49
C ALA A 234 16.38 0.89 3.90
N LYS A 235 17.30 1.64 4.54
CA LYS A 235 17.09 2.23 5.87
C LYS A 235 15.95 3.24 5.88
N ILE A 236 15.94 4.18 4.93
CA ILE A 236 14.90 5.22 4.80
C ILE A 236 13.53 4.58 4.57
N THR A 237 13.47 3.65 3.63
CA THR A 237 12.20 3.04 3.21
C THR A 237 11.74 1.95 4.17
N GLY A 238 12.62 1.38 5.00
CA GLY A 238 12.30 0.28 5.91
C GLY A 238 12.10 -1.05 5.18
N HIS A 239 12.88 -1.32 4.12
CA HIS A 239 12.92 -2.64 3.50
C HIS A 239 13.91 -3.53 4.24
N LYS A 240 13.44 -4.66 4.79
CA LYS A 240 14.31 -5.66 5.43
C LYS A 240 15.19 -6.42 4.43
N THR A 241 14.73 -6.53 3.19
CA THR A 241 15.43 -7.26 2.12
C THR A 241 15.74 -6.31 0.96
N ILE A 242 17.04 -6.11 0.73
CA ILE A 242 17.56 -5.19 -0.30
C ILE A 242 17.22 -5.66 -1.73
N SER A 243 17.07 -6.97 -1.96
CA SER A 243 16.77 -7.52 -3.29
C SER A 243 15.54 -6.89 -3.96
N VAL A 244 14.51 -6.52 -3.18
CA VAL A 244 13.33 -5.82 -3.73
C VAL A 244 13.71 -4.46 -4.30
N LEU A 245 14.62 -3.73 -3.63
CA LEU A 245 15.08 -2.43 -4.08
C LEU A 245 15.92 -2.54 -5.35
N VAL A 246 16.88 -3.46 -5.35
CA VAL A 246 17.75 -3.74 -6.50
C VAL A 246 16.94 -4.11 -7.73
N ASN A 247 16.09 -5.14 -7.63
CA ASN A 247 15.38 -5.68 -8.78
C ASN A 247 14.26 -4.78 -9.32
N THR A 248 13.85 -3.74 -8.57
CA THR A 248 12.69 -2.90 -8.93
C THR A 248 13.07 -1.46 -9.27
N TYR A 249 13.98 -0.86 -8.49
CA TYR A 249 14.31 0.57 -8.59
C TYR A 249 15.74 0.80 -9.06
N TYR A 250 16.64 -0.14 -8.76
CA TYR A 250 18.06 -0.09 -9.07
C TYR A 250 18.36 -0.99 -10.28
N ASN A 251 17.73 -0.68 -11.41
CA ASN A 251 17.92 -1.43 -12.67
C ASN A 251 18.53 -0.54 -13.78
N PRO A 252 19.73 0.03 -13.57
CA PRO A 252 20.38 0.83 -14.60
C PRO A 252 20.77 -0.05 -15.79
N THR A 253 20.55 0.46 -16.99
CA THR A 253 21.05 -0.15 -18.21
C THR A 253 22.58 -0.11 -18.25
N ALA A 254 23.22 -1.01 -19.01
CA ALA A 254 24.67 -1.01 -19.17
C ALA A 254 25.22 0.35 -19.64
N SER A 255 24.47 1.06 -20.48
CA SER A 255 24.82 2.41 -20.94
C SER A 255 24.74 3.47 -19.83
N GLU A 256 23.79 3.37 -18.90
CA GLU A 256 23.71 4.25 -17.73
C GLU A 256 24.85 3.96 -16.75
N ILE A 257 25.18 2.68 -16.53
CA ILE A 257 26.33 2.28 -15.73
C ILE A 257 27.62 2.86 -16.34
N ALA A 258 27.81 2.74 -17.67
CA ALA A 258 28.97 3.31 -18.35
C ALA A 258 29.07 4.84 -18.14
N LYS A 259 27.95 5.56 -18.24
CA LYS A 259 27.90 7.01 -17.96
C LYS A 259 28.27 7.34 -16.52
N MET A 260 27.85 6.53 -15.55
CA MET A 260 28.20 6.70 -14.14
C MET A 260 29.70 6.50 -13.91
N LEU A 261 30.32 5.52 -14.57
CA LEU A 261 31.75 5.23 -14.47
C LEU A 261 32.63 6.32 -15.10
N THR A 262 32.14 7.02 -16.13
CA THR A 262 32.87 8.13 -16.79
C THR A 262 32.64 9.49 -16.15
N ALA A 263 31.67 9.61 -15.25
CA ALA A 263 31.34 10.86 -14.55
C ALA A 263 32.08 11.02 -13.22
N ALA A 264 32.95 10.07 -12.87
CA ALA A 264 33.87 10.11 -11.72
C ALA A 264 35.25 10.58 -12.18
#